data_AF-A0A4U0V4X4-F1
#
_entry.id   AF-A0A4U0V4X4-F1
#
_cell.length_a   1.000
_cell.length_b   1.000
_cell.length_c   1.000
_cell.angle_alpha   90.00
_cell.angle_beta   90.00
_cell.angle_gamma   90.00
#
_symmetry.space_group_name_H-M   'P 1'
#
loop_
_entity.id
_entity.type
_entity.pdbx_description
1 polymer ?
#
loop_
_entity_poly.entity_id
_entity_poly.type
_entity_poly.pdbx_seq_one_letter_code
_entity_poly.pdbx_strand_id
1 'polypeptide(L)'
;MAPTRIPPQAERISIQALITEFLKRNDEEIEQLKAERRVGRPPSTRFTMLEQEKRVEGKEYESGFWVPNLRDEETLTRLDGWRGDWISLANLRFLRVDAGGLVTESQFPPRGAS
;
A
#
# COMPACT_ATOMS: atom_id res chain seq x y z
N MET A 1 -42.81 -14.58 2.83
CA MET A 1 -41.35 -14.64 3.07
C MET A 1 -40.73 -13.58 2.18
N ALA A 2 -40.39 -12.41 2.73
CA ALA A 2 -39.82 -11.33 1.93
C ALA A 2 -38.42 -11.75 1.47
N PRO A 3 -38.03 -11.53 0.20
CA PRO A 3 -36.65 -11.74 -0.21
C PRO A 3 -35.79 -10.73 0.54
N THR A 4 -34.94 -11.23 1.43
CA THR A 4 -33.88 -10.44 2.05
C THR A 4 -33.08 -9.77 0.95
N ARG A 5 -33.25 -8.45 0.81
CA ARG A 5 -32.42 -7.63 -0.07
C ARG A 5 -31.06 -7.55 0.61
N ILE A 6 -30.19 -8.51 0.34
CA ILE A 6 -28.77 -8.41 0.67
C ILE A 6 -28.29 -7.13 -0.03
N PRO A 7 -27.81 -6.12 0.70
CA PRO A 7 -27.29 -4.92 0.06
C PRO A 7 -26.11 -5.32 -0.85
N PRO A 8 -26.08 -4.92 -2.12
CA PRO A 8 -25.00 -5.25 -3.02
C PRO A 8 -23.73 -4.49 -2.61
N GLN A 9 -22.68 -5.22 -2.23
CA GLN A 9 -21.26 -4.83 -2.36
C GLN A 9 -20.73 -3.60 -1.57
N ALA A 10 -21.42 -3.08 -0.57
CA ALA A 10 -21.03 -1.80 0.05
C ALA A 10 -19.81 -1.82 1.01
N GLU A 11 -19.17 -2.97 1.29
CA GLU A 11 -18.12 -3.01 2.33
C GLU A 11 -16.90 -3.87 1.98
N ARG A 12 -16.67 -4.19 0.70
CA ARG A 12 -15.37 -4.73 0.30
C ARG A 12 -14.43 -3.56 0.09
N ILE A 13 -13.62 -3.23 1.09
CA ILE A 13 -12.55 -2.24 0.94
C ILE A 13 -11.72 -2.65 -0.27
N SER A 14 -11.64 -1.77 -1.28
CA SER A 14 -10.83 -2.02 -2.46
C SER A 14 -9.35 -2.01 -2.06
N ILE A 15 -8.54 -2.90 -2.64
CA ILE A 15 -7.09 -2.90 -2.45
C ILE A 15 -6.51 -1.52 -2.81
N GLN A 16 -7.06 -0.85 -3.81
CA GLN A 16 -6.69 0.51 -4.18
C GLN A 16 -6.98 1.54 -3.08
N ALA A 17 -8.08 1.37 -2.34
CA ALA A 17 -8.42 2.24 -1.23
C ALA A 17 -7.40 2.06 -0.09
N LEU A 18 -7.04 0.81 0.23
CA LEU A 18 -6.00 0.49 1.21
C LEU A 18 -4.63 1.06 0.80
N ILE A 19 -4.23 0.89 -0.46
CA ILE A 19 -2.97 1.46 -0.98
C ILE A 19 -3.01 2.99 -0.87
N THR A 20 -4.12 3.61 -1.28
CA THR A 20 -4.26 5.08 -1.24
C THR A 20 -4.20 5.61 0.19
N GLU A 21 -4.82 4.93 1.15
CA GLU A 21 -4.73 5.27 2.57
C GLU A 21 -3.31 5.12 3.09
N PHE A 22 -2.63 4.02 2.74
CA PHE A 22 -1.23 3.78 3.09
C PHE A 22 -0.28 4.86 2.54
N LEU A 23 -0.48 5.29 1.30
CA LEU A 23 0.32 6.36 0.66
C LEU A 23 0.11 7.72 1.31
N LYS A 24 -1.06 7.95 1.93
CA LYS A 24 -1.41 9.22 2.59
C LYS A 24 -1.02 9.27 4.08
N ARG A 25 -0.48 8.18 4.64
CA ARG A 25 -0.17 8.07 6.08
C ARG A 25 0.73 9.18 6.62
N ASN A 26 1.56 9.77 5.76
CA ASN A 26 2.51 10.82 6.12
C ASN A 26 2.06 12.23 5.69
N ASP A 27 0.89 12.37 5.05
CA ASP A 27 0.46 13.65 4.46
C ASP A 27 0.28 14.73 5.53
N GLU A 28 -0.27 14.36 6.69
CA GLU A 28 -0.44 15.28 7.83
C GLU A 28 0.91 15.76 8.38
N GLU A 29 1.89 14.86 8.56
CA GLU A 29 3.23 15.20 9.04
C GLU A 29 3.96 16.10 8.03
N ILE A 30 3.84 15.81 6.73
CA ILE A 30 4.43 16.62 5.65
C ILE A 30 3.85 18.04 5.64
N GLU A 31 2.53 18.18 5.71
CA GLU A 31 1.87 19.50 5.72
C GLU A 31 2.19 20.29 6.99
N GLN A 32 2.31 19.64 8.14
CA GLN A 32 2.76 20.28 9.38
C GLN A 32 4.19 20.82 9.25
N LEU A 33 5.14 19.98 8.80
CA LEU A 33 6.54 20.39 8.61
C LEU A 33 6.69 21.52 7.57
N LYS A 34 5.81 21.53 6.57
CA LYS A 34 5.73 22.59 5.56
C LYS A 34 5.18 23.90 6.14
N ALA A 35 4.19 23.83 7.03
CA ALA A 35 3.62 25.01 7.71
C ALA A 35 4.60 25.60 8.73
N GLU A 36 5.35 24.77 9.45
CA GLU A 36 6.38 25.20 10.41
C GLU A 36 7.61 25.83 9.74
N ARG A 37 7.76 25.62 8.43
CA ARG A 37 8.87 26.15 7.65
C ARG A 37 8.77 27.67 7.53
N ARG A 38 9.64 28.37 8.28
CA ARG A 38 9.87 29.81 8.09
C ARG A 38 10.61 30.07 6.78
N VAL A 39 10.19 31.12 6.07
CA VAL A 39 10.85 31.60 4.84
C VAL A 39 12.36 31.78 5.09
N GLY A 40 13.17 31.14 4.24
CA GLY A 40 14.64 31.21 4.31
C GLY A 40 15.34 30.05 5.03
N ARG A 41 14.63 29.16 5.73
CA ARG A 41 15.23 27.94 6.31
C ARG A 41 15.20 26.79 5.29
N PRO A 42 16.31 26.03 5.11
CA PRO A 42 16.28 24.80 4.34
C PRO A 42 15.28 23.80 4.96
N PRO A 43 14.64 22.95 4.13
CA PRO A 43 13.74 21.92 4.63
C PRO A 43 14.46 21.00 5.63
N SER A 44 13.73 20.52 6.63
CA SER A 44 14.28 19.56 7.58
C SER A 44 14.64 18.25 6.88
N THR A 45 15.61 17.53 7.43
CA THR A 45 15.97 16.18 6.94
C THR A 45 14.74 15.28 6.92
N ARG A 46 13.92 15.34 7.99
CA ARG A 46 12.68 14.58 8.11
C ARG A 46 11.69 14.89 6.98
N PHE A 47 11.45 16.17 6.68
CA PHE A 47 10.59 16.58 5.58
C PHE A 47 11.08 16.01 4.24
N THR A 48 12.39 16.11 4.00
CA THR A 48 13.00 15.63 2.74
C THR A 48 12.87 14.11 2.60
N MET A 49 13.05 13.36 3.69
CA MET A 49 12.88 11.90 3.70
C MET A 49 11.44 11.51 3.43
N LEU A 50 10.47 12.15 4.10
CA LEU A 50 9.04 11.86 3.92
C LEU A 50 8.55 12.16 2.51
N GLU A 51 8.96 13.30 1.94
CA GLU A 51 8.67 13.66 0.54
C GLU A 51 9.30 12.66 -0.44
N GLN A 52 10.51 12.20 -0.16
CA GLN A 52 11.16 11.19 -0.98
C GLN A 52 10.44 9.84 -0.91
N GLU A 53 10.06 9.38 0.29
CA GLU A 53 9.29 8.15 0.49
C GLU A 53 7.96 8.23 -0.27
N LYS A 54 7.17 9.30 -0.04
CA LYS A 54 5.90 9.52 -0.74
C LYS A 54 6.06 9.50 -2.26
N ARG A 55 7.12 10.12 -2.77
CA ARG A 55 7.41 10.13 -4.21
C ARG A 55 7.80 8.74 -4.74
N VAL A 56 8.59 7.97 -4.00
CA VAL A 56 9.00 6.62 -4.41
C VAL A 56 7.80 5.68 -4.41
N GLU A 57 7.03 5.67 -3.32
CA GLU A 57 5.85 4.83 -3.18
C GLU A 57 4.74 5.20 -4.18
N GLY A 58 4.54 6.50 -4.42
CA GLY A 58 3.59 6.99 -5.43
C GLY A 58 3.96 6.51 -6.83
N LYS A 59 5.24 6.60 -7.21
CA LYS A 59 5.74 6.05 -8.48
C LYS A 59 5.57 4.54 -8.58
N GLU A 60 5.76 3.83 -7.48
CA GLU A 60 5.50 2.39 -7.47
C GLU A 60 4.03 2.10 -7.77
N TYR A 61 3.10 2.85 -7.15
CA TYR A 61 1.66 2.68 -7.40
C TYR A 61 1.25 3.02 -8.83
N GLU A 62 1.88 4.03 -9.46
CA GLU A 62 1.67 4.31 -10.89
C GLU A 62 2.09 3.12 -11.77
N SER A 63 3.17 2.42 -11.42
CA SER A 63 3.67 1.25 -12.16
C SER A 63 3.04 -0.09 -11.77
N GLY A 64 2.23 -0.11 -10.70
CA GLY A 64 1.73 -1.31 -10.05
C GLY A 64 2.38 -1.51 -8.69
N PHE A 65 1.67 -1.17 -7.61
CA PHE A 65 2.12 -1.35 -6.24
C PHE A 65 2.15 -2.84 -5.86
N TRP A 66 3.24 -3.27 -5.22
CA TRP A 66 3.38 -4.66 -4.81
C TRP A 66 2.69 -4.91 -3.47
N VAL A 67 1.71 -5.83 -3.46
CA VAL A 67 0.94 -6.18 -2.27
C VAL A 67 0.74 -7.68 -2.16
N PRO A 68 0.62 -8.23 -0.94
CA PRO A 68 0.10 -9.59 -0.79
C PRO A 68 -1.33 -9.67 -1.34
N ASN A 69 -1.71 -10.84 -1.83
CA ASN A 69 -3.06 -11.06 -2.35
C ASN A 69 -4.08 -11.09 -1.20
N LEU A 70 -4.67 -9.93 -0.90
CA LEU A 70 -5.68 -9.77 0.16
C LEU A 70 -7.04 -10.39 -0.20
N ARG A 71 -7.20 -10.97 -1.39
CA ARG A 71 -8.44 -11.67 -1.80
C ARG A 71 -8.33 -13.18 -1.61
N ASP A 72 -7.15 -13.70 -1.32
CA ASP A 72 -6.86 -15.11 -1.18
C ASP A 72 -6.81 -15.49 0.31
N GLU A 73 -7.72 -16.36 0.73
CA GLU A 73 -7.89 -16.74 2.13
C GLU A 73 -6.64 -17.43 2.72
N GLU A 74 -5.95 -18.22 1.91
CA GLU A 74 -4.69 -18.86 2.30
C GLU A 74 -3.60 -17.81 2.55
N THR A 75 -3.48 -16.82 1.67
CA THR A 75 -2.56 -15.69 1.84
C THR A 75 -2.89 -14.90 3.10
N LEU A 76 -4.17 -14.64 3.39
CA LEU A 76 -4.59 -13.95 4.61
C LEU A 76 -4.26 -14.75 5.88
N THR A 77 -4.51 -16.06 5.88
CA THR A 77 -4.22 -16.94 7.02
C THR A 77 -2.71 -16.98 7.30
N ARG A 78 -1.88 -17.06 6.25
CA ARG A 78 -0.43 -17.03 6.39
C ARG A 78 0.08 -15.66 6.84
N LEU A 79 -0.54 -14.58 6.37
CA LEU A 79 -0.20 -13.22 6.78
C LEU A 79 -0.56 -12.97 8.26
N ASP A 80 -1.68 -13.49 8.75
CA ASP A 80 -2.08 -13.40 10.16
C ASP A 80 -1.07 -14.10 11.10
N GLY A 81 -0.54 -15.24 10.66
CA GLY A 81 0.52 -15.97 11.38
C GLY A 81 1.94 -15.42 11.19
N TRP A 82 2.13 -14.39 10.37
CA TRP A 82 3.46 -13.90 10.01
C TRP A 82 4.11 -13.10 11.15
N ARG A 83 5.37 -13.45 11.48
CA ARG A 83 6.11 -12.85 12.60
C ARG A 83 7.18 -11.84 12.19
N GLY A 84 7.12 -11.36 10.95
CA GLY A 84 8.10 -10.43 10.40
C GLY A 84 9.34 -11.09 9.80
N ASP A 85 9.34 -12.42 9.61
CA ASP A 85 10.47 -13.14 9.03
C ASP A 85 10.42 -13.17 7.49
N TRP A 86 11.59 -13.01 6.86
CA TRP A 86 11.71 -12.92 5.40
C TRP A 86 11.35 -14.22 4.67
N ILE A 87 11.59 -15.37 5.31
CA ILE A 87 11.41 -16.68 4.70
C ILE A 87 9.92 -16.97 4.48
N SER A 88 9.07 -16.61 5.45
CA SER A 88 7.63 -16.82 5.33
C SER A 88 6.97 -15.97 4.24
N LEU A 89 7.58 -14.85 3.84
CA LEU A 89 7.09 -14.04 2.71
C LEU A 89 7.12 -14.80 1.39
N ALA A 90 8.09 -15.71 1.17
CA ALA A 90 8.17 -16.51 -0.05
C ALA A 90 6.95 -17.43 -0.26
N ASN A 91 6.24 -17.74 0.83
CA ASN A 91 5.04 -18.57 0.81
C ASN A 91 3.76 -17.75 0.57
N LEU A 92 3.82 -16.42 0.48
CA LEU A 92 2.66 -15.60 0.21
C LEU A 92 2.46 -15.39 -1.30
N ARG A 93 1.21 -15.28 -1.73
CA ARG A 93 0.89 -14.86 -3.10
C ARG A 93 0.90 -13.34 -3.15
N PHE A 94 1.50 -12.78 -4.18
CA PHE A 94 1.56 -11.33 -4.37
C PHE A 94 0.86 -10.91 -5.66
N LEU A 95 0.43 -9.65 -5.65
CA LEU A 95 -0.18 -8.98 -6.77
C LEU A 95 0.51 -7.64 -6.99
N ARG A 96 0.43 -7.15 -8.22
CA ARG A 96 0.75 -5.78 -8.60
C ARG A 96 -0.58 -5.09 -8.91
N VAL A 97 -0.87 -4.00 -8.19
CA VAL A 97 -2.10 -3.22 -8.37
C VAL A 97 -1.71 -1.79 -8.72
N ASP A 98 -2.06 -1.33 -9.92
CA ASP A 98 -1.77 0.05 -10.33
C ASP A 98 -2.92 1.01 -9.97
N ALA A 99 -2.66 2.31 -10.15
CA ALA A 99 -3.63 3.38 -9.93
C ALA A 99 -4.89 3.25 -10.80
N GLY A 100 -4.77 2.68 -12.01
CA GLY A 100 -5.88 2.37 -12.92
C GLY A 100 -6.70 1.14 -12.53
N GLY A 101 -6.23 0.34 -11.57
CA GLY A 101 -6.94 -0.83 -11.04
C GLY A 101 -6.72 -2.12 -11.81
N LEU A 102 -5.75 -2.14 -12.72
CA LEU A 102 -5.21 -3.36 -13.29
C LEU A 102 -4.50 -4.15 -12.17
N VAL A 103 -4.89 -5.41 -12.06
CA VAL A 103 -4.29 -6.35 -11.10
C VAL A 103 -3.54 -7.40 -11.90
N THR A 104 -2.24 -7.53 -11.64
CA THR A 104 -1.37 -8.53 -12.27
C THR A 104 -0.78 -9.44 -11.20
N GLU A 105 -0.66 -10.74 -11.47
CA GLU A 105 -0.01 -11.66 -10.54
C GLU A 105 1.49 -11.36 -10.45
N SER A 106 2.05 -11.42 -9.23
CA SER A 106 3.48 -11.23 -8.98
C SER A 106 3.98 -12.32 -8.05
N GLN A 107 5.27 -12.65 -8.17
CA GLN A 107 5.94 -13.59 -7.28
C GLN A 107 7.03 -12.88 -6.49
N PHE A 108 7.39 -13.51 -5.36
CA PHE A 108 8.51 -13.12 -4.53
C PHE A 108 9.77 -13.91 -4.91
N PRO A 109 10.96 -13.30 -4.97
CA PRO A 109 11.21 -11.86 -4.93
C PRO A 109 10.77 -11.19 -6.25
N PRO A 110 10.40 -9.90 -6.22
CA PRO A 110 10.11 -9.17 -7.45
C PRO A 110 11.34 -9.19 -8.37
N ARG A 111 11.12 -9.36 -9.69
CA ARG A 111 12.21 -9.45 -10.68
C ARG A 111 13.19 -8.28 -10.49
N GLY A 112 14.43 -8.60 -10.13
CA GLY A 112 15.51 -7.62 -9.90
C GLY A 112 16.01 -7.49 -8.46
N ALA A 113 15.46 -8.23 -7.51
CA ALA A 113 15.90 -8.23 -6.10
C ALA A 113 16.66 -9.51 -5.67
N SER A 114 17.33 -10.19 -6.61
CA SER A 114 18.25 -11.31 -6.31
C SER A 114 19.67 -10.82 -6.04
#